data_AF-A0A962DCD3-F1
#
_entry.id   AF-A0A962DCD3-F1
#
_cell.length_a   1.000
_cell.length_b   1.000
_cell.length_c   1.000
_cell.angle_alpha   90.00
_cell.angle_beta   90.00
_cell.angle_gamma   90.00
#
_symmetry.space_group_name_H-M   'P 1'
#
loop_
_entity.id
_entity.type
_entity.pdbx_description
1 polymer ?
#
loop_
_entity_poly.entity_id
_entity_poly.type
_entity_poly.pdbx_seq_one_letter_code
_entity_poly.pdbx_strand_id
1 'polypeptide(L)'
;MSRLFRFIGTLWSIVGITLLCLIILNALLVWLLPKPDGQARVERDAQAPDIAVSDAFADAPWNADYWIEHEQTRATAWRSYVYWRRQPFAGSQIRVDEHGFRHTWQNPEAGADAPEVWVFGGSVVWGTGVPDEWTLPSQLAKLYARLRPGQPVRVYNFGESGYVSGQSRAALAQALACRGRRPALAIFVDGANDVFAAFQS
;
A
#
# COMPACT_ATOMS: atom_id res chain seq x y z
N MET A 1 -18.82 49.45 -23.69
CA MET A 1 -18.09 49.37 -22.40
C MET A 1 -19.00 49.01 -21.22
N SER A 2 -20.19 49.62 -21.04
CA SER A 2 -21.06 49.41 -19.86
C SER A 2 -21.64 47.99 -19.64
N ARG A 3 -21.78 47.18 -20.69
CA ARG A 3 -22.25 45.78 -20.58
C ARG A 3 -21.15 44.83 -20.09
N LEU A 4 -19.90 45.07 -20.51
CA LEU A 4 -18.74 44.29 -20.11
C LEU A 4 -18.44 44.47 -18.61
N PHE A 5 -18.47 45.72 -18.12
CA PHE A 5 -18.29 46.00 -16.68
C PHE A 5 -19.39 45.37 -15.81
N ARG A 6 -20.65 45.37 -16.27
CA ARG A 6 -21.74 44.69 -15.57
C ARG A 6 -21.57 43.17 -15.55
N PHE A 7 -21.14 42.59 -16.66
CA PHE A 7 -20.84 41.16 -16.74
C PHE A 7 -19.71 40.76 -15.79
N ILE A 8 -18.60 41.50 -15.80
CA ILE A 8 -17.47 41.29 -14.88
C ILE A 8 -17.90 41.43 -13.42
N GLY A 9 -18.69 42.46 -13.09
CA GLY A 9 -19.23 42.64 -11.74
C GLY A 9 -20.12 41.47 -11.30
N THR A 10 -20.97 40.97 -12.21
CA THR A 10 -21.83 39.80 -11.93
C THR A 10 -21.00 38.54 -11.69
N LEU A 11 -19.99 38.30 -12.53
CA LEU A 11 -19.07 37.16 -12.37
C LEU A 11 -18.31 37.25 -11.04
N TRP A 12 -17.82 38.43 -10.68
CA TRP A 12 -17.14 38.69 -9.42
C TRP A 12 -18.05 38.42 -8.21
N SER A 13 -19.30 38.86 -8.27
CA SER A 13 -20.29 38.58 -7.22
C SER A 13 -20.59 37.09 -7.11
N ILE A 14 -20.75 36.38 -8.24
CA ILE A 14 -20.99 34.92 -8.21
C ILE A 14 -19.81 34.19 -7.56
N VAL A 15 -18.57 34.53 -7.94
CA VAL A 15 -17.36 33.94 -7.36
C VAL A 15 -17.27 34.26 -5.87
N GLY A 16 -17.47 35.51 -5.48
CA GLY A 16 -17.41 35.95 -4.08
C GLY A 16 -18.47 35.27 -3.21
N ILE A 17 -19.72 35.20 -3.67
CA ILE A 17 -20.81 34.50 -2.96
C ILE A 17 -20.52 33.01 -2.87
N THR A 18 -20.02 32.38 -3.94
CA THR A 18 -19.68 30.96 -3.92
C THR A 18 -18.58 30.67 -2.90
N LEU A 19 -17.52 31.48 -2.88
CA LEU A 19 -16.44 31.35 -1.89
C LEU A 19 -16.95 31.54 -0.46
N LEU A 20 -17.81 32.53 -0.23
CA LEU A 20 -18.43 32.77 1.08
C LEU A 20 -19.29 31.58 1.52
N CYS A 21 -20.12 31.04 0.62
CA CYS A 21 -20.92 29.85 0.87
C CYS A 21 -20.04 28.63 1.20
N LEU A 22 -18.91 28.45 0.52
CA LEU A 22 -17.97 27.36 0.80
C LEU A 22 -17.29 27.53 2.17
N ILE A 23 -16.90 28.74 2.55
CA ILE A 23 -16.32 29.05 3.86
C ILE A 23 -17.35 28.76 4.98
N ILE A 24 -18.58 29.23 4.80
CA ILE A 24 -19.67 29.01 5.77
C ILE A 24 -19.99 27.52 5.87
N LEU A 25 -20.11 26.81 4.74
CA LEU A 25 -20.35 25.38 4.71
C LEU A 25 -19.24 24.61 5.43
N ASN A 26 -17.98 24.94 5.16
CA ASN A 26 -16.84 24.32 5.85
C ASN A 26 -16.89 24.57 7.36
N ALA A 27 -17.15 25.81 7.80
CA ALA A 27 -17.26 26.15 9.21
C ALA A 27 -18.44 25.41 9.89
N LEU A 28 -19.59 25.33 9.21
CA LEU A 28 -20.75 24.57 9.68
C LEU A 28 -20.44 23.07 9.77
N LEU A 29 -19.74 22.49 8.79
CA LEU A 29 -19.34 21.09 8.82
C LEU A 29 -18.36 20.82 9.96
N VAL A 30 -17.38 21.68 10.20
CA VAL A 30 -16.46 21.57 11.36
C VAL A 30 -17.20 21.66 12.69
N TRP A 31 -18.26 22.45 12.76
CA TRP A 31 -19.07 22.61 13.97
C TRP A 31 -20.08 21.46 14.20
N LEU A 32 -20.74 20.99 13.12
CA LEU A 32 -21.76 19.93 13.17
C LEU A 32 -21.16 18.53 13.23
N LEU A 33 -20.04 18.29 12.55
CA LEU A 33 -19.43 16.97 12.53
C LEU A 33 -18.77 16.69 13.89
N PRO A 34 -18.93 15.48 14.44
CA PRO A 34 -18.26 15.08 15.67
C PRO A 34 -16.76 15.33 15.54
N LYS A 35 -16.17 15.99 16.54
CA LYS A 35 -14.70 16.11 16.60
C LYS A 35 -14.10 14.69 16.61
N PRO A 36 -13.07 14.42 15.78
CA PRO A 36 -12.44 13.09 15.70
C PRO A 36 -12.06 12.53 17.07
N ASP A 37 -11.67 13.44 17.96
CA ASP A 37 -11.25 13.20 19.34
C ASP A 37 -12.29 12.48 20.21
N GLY A 38 -13.58 12.54 19.85
CA GLY A 38 -14.68 11.98 20.64
C GLY A 38 -15.17 10.59 20.23
N GLN A 39 -14.80 10.12 19.03
CA GLN A 39 -15.32 8.85 18.48
C GLN A 39 -14.37 7.67 18.66
N ALA A 40 -13.08 7.93 18.78
CA ALA A 40 -12.09 6.94 19.19
C ALA A 40 -11.53 7.39 20.54
N ARG A 41 -11.59 6.53 21.56
CA ARG A 41 -10.76 6.71 22.77
C ARG A 41 -9.31 6.53 22.34
N VAL A 42 -8.68 7.60 21.88
CA VAL A 42 -7.25 7.63 21.65
C VAL A 42 -6.61 7.89 23.00
N GLU A 43 -6.20 6.81 23.67
CA GLU A 43 -5.32 6.92 24.83
C GLU A 43 -3.99 7.49 24.33
N ARG A 44 -3.81 8.80 24.51
CA ARG A 44 -2.63 9.54 24.01
C ARG A 44 -1.31 8.98 24.56
N ASP A 45 -1.38 8.32 25.71
CA ASP A 45 -0.24 7.71 26.40
C ASP A 45 -0.23 6.17 26.28
N ALA A 46 -1.16 5.57 25.52
CA ALA A 46 -1.10 4.15 25.25
C ALA A 46 0.13 3.85 24.40
N GLN A 47 1.11 3.19 24.99
CA GLN A 47 2.13 2.51 24.24
C GLN A 47 1.52 1.22 23.70
N ALA A 48 1.39 1.15 22.38
CA ALA A 48 1.20 -0.15 21.74
C ALA A 48 2.36 -1.06 22.18
N PRO A 49 2.09 -2.28 22.65
CA PRO A 49 3.15 -3.24 22.93
C PRO A 49 3.99 -3.41 21.67
N ASP A 50 5.30 -3.63 21.85
CA ASP A 50 6.18 -3.88 20.72
C ASP A 50 5.57 -5.02 19.89
N ILE A 51 5.43 -4.78 18.59
CA ILE A 51 4.80 -5.71 17.65
C ILE A 51 5.54 -7.06 17.65
N ALA A 52 6.82 -7.06 18.05
CA ALA A 52 7.61 -8.26 18.29
C ALA A 52 7.11 -9.14 19.43
N VAL A 53 6.40 -8.58 20.40
CA VAL A 53 5.80 -9.26 21.57
C VAL A 53 4.27 -9.20 21.56
N SER A 54 3.67 -9.03 20.38
CA SER A 54 2.21 -9.10 20.22
C SER A 54 1.67 -10.47 20.63
N ASP A 55 0.68 -10.49 21.53
CA ASP A 55 -0.02 -11.69 21.99
C ASP A 55 -0.56 -12.55 20.85
N ALA A 56 -0.95 -11.93 19.73
CA ALA A 56 -1.47 -12.63 18.54
C ALA A 56 -0.47 -13.65 17.95
N PHE A 57 0.83 -13.48 18.19
CA PHE A 57 1.89 -14.34 17.67
C PHE A 57 2.85 -14.82 18.77
N ALA A 58 2.45 -14.74 20.05
CA ALA A 58 3.30 -15.12 21.17
C ALA A 58 3.79 -16.58 21.08
N ASP A 59 2.93 -17.49 20.64
CA ASP A 59 3.24 -18.92 20.49
C ASP A 59 3.78 -19.30 19.11
N ALA A 60 3.96 -18.34 18.20
CA ALA A 60 4.43 -18.61 16.86
C ALA A 60 5.95 -18.82 16.85
N PRO A 61 6.45 -20.03 16.48
CA PRO A 61 7.88 -20.34 16.58
C PRO A 61 8.75 -19.50 15.65
N TRP A 62 8.15 -18.89 14.63
CA TRP A 62 8.82 -18.02 13.66
C TRP A 62 8.89 -16.55 14.08
N ASN A 63 8.15 -16.12 15.10
CA ASN A 63 7.94 -14.69 15.38
C ASN A 63 9.24 -13.96 15.75
N ALA A 64 10.05 -14.55 16.63
CA ALA A 64 11.34 -13.96 17.02
C ALA A 64 12.29 -13.83 15.81
N ASP A 65 12.45 -14.92 15.05
CA ASP A 65 13.30 -14.94 13.84
C ASP A 65 12.80 -13.95 12.79
N TYR A 66 11.48 -13.83 12.62
CA TYR A 66 10.88 -12.88 11.70
C TYR A 66 11.31 -11.44 12.00
N TRP A 67 11.28 -11.01 13.26
CA TRP A 67 11.65 -9.63 13.61
C TRP A 67 13.15 -9.37 13.47
N ILE A 68 13.99 -10.38 13.74
CA ILE A 68 15.43 -10.33 13.45
C ILE A 68 15.67 -10.13 11.95
N GLU A 69 15.04 -10.95 11.11
CA GLU A 69 15.15 -10.87 9.65
C GLU A 69 14.53 -9.57 9.11
N HIS A 70 13.43 -9.10 9.72
CA HIS A 70 12.76 -7.85 9.33
C HIS A 70 13.70 -6.65 9.53
N GLU A 71 14.48 -6.63 10.61
CA GLU A 71 15.48 -5.60 10.85
C GLU A 71 16.64 -5.70 9.83
N GLN A 72 17.14 -6.90 9.58
CA GLN A 72 18.22 -7.15 8.60
C GLN A 72 17.83 -6.73 7.17
N THR A 73 16.55 -6.84 6.82
CA THR A 73 16.02 -6.50 5.50
C THR A 73 15.74 -5.01 5.31
N ARG A 74 15.99 -4.15 6.32
CA ARG A 74 15.80 -2.69 6.19
C ARG A 74 16.80 -2.01 5.26
N ALA A 75 17.87 -2.70 4.87
CA ALA A 75 18.81 -2.18 3.88
C ALA A 75 18.11 -1.99 2.52
N THR A 76 18.06 -0.74 2.05
CA THR A 76 17.42 -0.38 0.77
C THR A 76 18.43 0.11 -0.27
N ALA A 77 18.10 -0.13 -1.54
CA ALA A 77 18.77 0.45 -2.70
C ALA A 77 17.88 1.51 -3.36
N TRP A 78 18.51 2.56 -3.91
CA TRP A 78 17.78 3.53 -4.73
C TRP A 78 17.23 2.88 -6.00
N ARG A 79 16.02 3.29 -6.40
CA ARG A 79 15.35 2.86 -7.64
C ARG A 79 14.64 4.05 -8.27
N SER A 80 14.83 4.25 -9.58
CA SER A 80 14.15 5.33 -10.32
C SER A 80 12.64 5.29 -10.10
N TYR A 81 12.00 6.45 -9.94
CA TYR A 81 10.54 6.66 -9.84
C TYR A 81 9.80 6.05 -8.63
N VAL A 82 10.34 4.99 -8.02
CA VAL A 82 9.80 4.37 -6.81
C VAL A 82 10.68 4.63 -5.57
N TYR A 83 11.80 5.32 -5.77
CA TYR A 83 12.76 5.84 -4.80
C TYR A 83 13.60 4.79 -4.09
N TRP A 84 12.98 3.76 -3.49
CA TRP A 84 13.70 2.71 -2.78
C TRP A 84 13.08 1.34 -3.01
N ARG A 85 13.90 0.29 -2.93
CA ARG A 85 13.48 -1.11 -2.74
C ARG A 85 14.46 -1.75 -1.77
N ARG A 86 14.01 -2.74 -0.99
CA ARG A 86 14.92 -3.56 -0.18
C ARG A 86 15.96 -4.27 -1.05
N GLN A 87 17.15 -4.47 -0.50
CA GLN A 87 18.20 -5.26 -1.09
C GLN A 87 17.82 -6.76 -1.08
N PRO A 88 18.44 -7.59 -1.94
CA PRO A 88 18.20 -9.03 -1.93
C PRO A 88 18.56 -9.61 -0.56
N PHE A 89 17.72 -10.52 -0.08
CA PHE A 89 17.88 -11.12 1.23
C PHE A 89 17.31 -12.54 1.23
N ALA A 90 18.01 -13.47 1.86
CA ALA A 90 17.68 -14.89 1.85
C ALA A 90 17.56 -15.43 3.28
N GLY A 91 16.51 -15.01 3.98
CA GLY A 91 16.17 -15.50 5.31
C GLY A 91 15.24 -16.72 5.28
N SER A 92 14.92 -17.22 6.47
CA SER A 92 14.00 -18.32 6.70
C SER A 92 12.52 -17.88 6.72
N GLN A 93 12.26 -16.64 7.17
CA GLN A 93 10.92 -16.05 7.25
C GLN A 93 10.68 -15.01 6.15
N ILE A 94 11.74 -14.29 5.75
CA ILE A 94 11.71 -13.23 4.77
C ILE A 94 12.70 -13.56 3.66
N ARG A 95 12.20 -13.61 2.43
CA ARG A 95 13.06 -13.60 1.24
C ARG A 95 12.71 -12.46 0.32
N VAL A 96 13.75 -11.83 -0.22
CA VAL A 96 13.68 -10.70 -1.14
C VAL A 96 14.56 -11.03 -2.33
N ASP A 97 13.97 -11.00 -3.53
CA ASP A 97 14.69 -11.34 -4.75
C ASP A 97 15.64 -10.22 -5.21
N GLU A 98 16.36 -10.47 -6.31
CA GLU A 98 17.32 -9.52 -6.89
C GLU A 98 16.68 -8.18 -7.32
N HIS A 99 15.37 -8.17 -7.56
CA HIS A 99 14.62 -6.98 -7.96
C HIS A 99 14.08 -6.20 -6.74
N GLY A 100 14.19 -6.75 -5.53
CA GLY A 100 13.64 -6.18 -4.31
C GLY A 100 12.19 -6.59 -4.05
N PHE A 101 11.70 -7.66 -4.67
CA PHE A 101 10.34 -8.16 -4.46
C PHE A 101 10.31 -9.22 -3.37
N ARG A 102 9.27 -9.16 -2.53
CA ARG A 102 9.04 -10.15 -1.49
C ARG A 102 8.70 -11.49 -2.13
N HIS A 103 9.34 -12.57 -1.67
CA HIS A 103 9.00 -13.91 -2.11
C HIS A 103 7.53 -14.22 -1.81
N THR A 104 6.87 -14.83 -2.79
CA THR A 104 5.46 -15.21 -2.74
C THR A 104 5.36 -16.70 -3.02
N TRP A 105 4.55 -17.42 -2.24
CA TRP A 105 4.23 -18.82 -2.52
C TRP A 105 3.67 -18.93 -3.94
N GLN A 106 4.22 -19.84 -4.75
CA GLN A 106 3.75 -20.11 -6.10
C GLN A 106 3.06 -21.47 -6.15
N ASN A 107 1.97 -21.57 -6.93
CA ASN A 107 1.37 -22.85 -7.22
C ASN A 107 2.39 -23.72 -7.99
N PRO A 108 2.74 -24.94 -7.52
CA PRO A 108 3.68 -25.82 -8.21
C PRO A 108 3.25 -26.19 -9.65
N GLU A 109 1.95 -26.14 -9.96
CA GLU A 109 1.42 -26.37 -11.31
C GLU A 109 1.60 -25.15 -12.23
N ALA A 110 1.96 -23.98 -11.68
CA ALA A 110 2.17 -22.77 -12.45
C ALA A 110 3.50 -22.80 -13.19
N GLY A 111 3.45 -23.21 -14.46
CA GLY A 111 4.57 -23.09 -15.38
C GLY A 111 4.91 -21.63 -15.71
N ALA A 112 5.99 -21.42 -16.48
CA ALA A 112 6.47 -20.09 -16.86
C ALA A 112 5.41 -19.24 -17.60
N ASP A 113 4.56 -19.90 -18.40
CA ASP A 113 3.51 -19.28 -19.21
C ASP A 113 2.18 -19.08 -18.47
N ALA A 114 2.10 -19.47 -17.19
CA ALA A 114 0.88 -19.29 -16.40
C ALA A 114 0.56 -17.79 -16.23
N PRO A 115 -0.73 -17.39 -16.26
CA PRO A 115 -1.14 -16.00 -16.09
C PRO A 115 -0.57 -15.38 -14.82
N GLU A 116 -0.02 -14.17 -14.93
CA GLU A 116 0.55 -13.46 -13.80
C GLU A 116 -0.49 -12.54 -13.14
N VAL A 117 -0.50 -12.49 -11.81
CA VAL A 117 -1.24 -11.54 -10.99
C VAL A 117 -0.22 -10.71 -10.21
N TRP A 118 -0.25 -9.40 -10.39
CA TRP A 118 0.68 -8.49 -9.73
C TRP A 118 -0.04 -7.73 -8.63
N VAL A 119 0.49 -7.75 -7.41
CA VAL A 119 -0.10 -7.08 -6.25
C VAL A 119 0.81 -5.96 -5.80
N PHE A 120 0.29 -4.74 -5.76
CA PHE A 120 1.00 -3.50 -5.41
C PHE A 120 0.43 -2.90 -4.13
N GLY A 121 1.26 -2.23 -3.36
CA GLY A 121 0.84 -1.51 -2.16
C GLY A 121 1.97 -1.20 -1.19
N GLY A 122 1.57 -0.72 -0.01
CA GLY A 122 2.48 -0.43 1.10
C GLY A 122 2.96 -1.66 1.89
N SER A 123 3.27 -1.44 3.17
CA SER A 123 3.68 -2.47 4.14
C SER A 123 2.68 -3.62 4.29
N VAL A 124 1.39 -3.35 4.06
CA VAL A 124 0.32 -4.37 4.06
C VAL A 124 0.58 -5.42 2.97
N VAL A 125 0.95 -4.99 1.76
CA VAL A 125 1.24 -5.90 0.66
C VAL A 125 2.62 -6.53 0.84
N TRP A 126 3.62 -5.75 1.27
CA TRP A 126 4.95 -6.28 1.64
C TRP A 126 4.85 -7.43 2.67
N GLY A 127 3.85 -7.39 3.54
CA GLY A 127 3.64 -8.37 4.60
C GLY A 127 4.50 -8.09 5.82
N THR A 128 4.52 -6.83 6.28
CA THR A 128 5.10 -6.48 7.58
C THR A 128 4.33 -7.19 8.70
N GLY A 129 5.05 -7.86 9.59
CA GLY A 129 4.51 -8.68 10.67
C GLY A 129 4.31 -10.16 10.33
N VAL A 130 4.57 -10.62 9.10
CA VAL A 130 4.34 -12.03 8.72
C VAL A 130 5.41 -12.63 7.80
N PRO A 131 5.71 -13.94 7.91
CA PRO A 131 6.60 -14.66 6.99
C PRO A 131 6.07 -14.68 5.55
N ASP A 132 6.95 -15.03 4.59
CA ASP A 132 6.65 -15.10 3.15
C ASP A 132 5.34 -15.86 2.89
N GLU A 133 5.16 -16.99 3.56
CA GLU A 133 4.04 -17.91 3.43
C GLU A 133 2.68 -17.31 3.82
N TRP A 134 2.67 -16.23 4.60
CA TRP A 134 1.49 -15.62 5.21
C TRP A 134 1.20 -14.21 4.69
N THR A 135 2.04 -13.70 3.78
CA THR A 135 1.76 -12.42 3.10
C THR A 135 0.45 -12.48 2.31
N LEU A 136 -0.21 -11.33 2.14
CA LEU A 136 -1.46 -11.24 1.37
C LEU A 136 -1.33 -11.84 -0.05
N PRO A 137 -0.25 -11.58 -0.82
CA PRO A 137 -0.04 -12.23 -2.11
C PRO A 137 0.12 -13.76 -2.02
N SER A 138 0.81 -14.29 -1.01
CA SER A 138 0.95 -15.75 -0.82
C SER A 138 -0.38 -16.42 -0.47
N GLN A 139 -1.16 -15.79 0.41
CA GLN A 139 -2.49 -16.27 0.78
C GLN A 139 -3.46 -16.21 -0.40
N LEU A 140 -3.39 -15.16 -1.22
CA LEU A 140 -4.13 -15.04 -2.47
C LEU A 140 -3.80 -16.20 -3.43
N ALA A 141 -2.51 -16.49 -3.63
CA ALA A 141 -2.05 -17.57 -4.49
C ALA A 141 -2.56 -18.94 -4.01
N LYS A 142 -2.41 -19.24 -2.70
CA LYS A 142 -2.89 -20.50 -2.09
C LYS A 142 -4.40 -20.66 -2.21
N LEU A 143 -5.15 -19.59 -1.91
CA LEU A 143 -6.60 -19.60 -1.99
C LEU A 143 -7.07 -19.81 -3.42
N TYR A 144 -6.48 -19.11 -4.39
CA TYR A 144 -6.83 -19.27 -5.79
C TYR A 144 -6.54 -20.69 -6.29
N ALA A 145 -5.37 -21.24 -6.00
CA ALA A 145 -5.01 -22.62 -6.36
C ALA A 145 -6.03 -23.63 -5.81
N ARG A 146 -6.48 -23.44 -4.56
CA ARG A 146 -7.53 -24.28 -3.95
C ARG A 146 -8.89 -24.14 -4.63
N LEU A 147 -9.28 -22.91 -5.01
CA LEU A 147 -10.60 -22.61 -5.56
C LEU A 147 -10.71 -22.85 -7.07
N ARG A 148 -9.59 -22.91 -7.79
CA ARG A 148 -9.52 -23.03 -9.26
C ARG A 148 -8.45 -24.06 -9.67
N PRO A 149 -8.60 -25.35 -9.29
CA PRO A 149 -7.69 -26.40 -9.72
C PRO A 149 -7.61 -26.49 -11.25
N GLY A 150 -6.42 -26.75 -11.80
CA GLY A 150 -6.18 -26.81 -13.25
C GLY A 150 -6.11 -25.44 -13.96
N GLN A 151 -6.23 -24.33 -13.22
CA GLN A 151 -6.03 -22.97 -13.73
C GLN A 151 -4.94 -22.27 -12.92
N PRO A 152 -3.67 -22.73 -12.98
CA PRO A 152 -2.63 -22.15 -12.16
C PRO A 152 -2.33 -20.70 -12.55
N VAL A 153 -2.00 -19.88 -11.55
CA VAL A 153 -1.56 -18.48 -11.72
C VAL A 153 -0.28 -18.24 -10.94
N ARG A 154 0.51 -17.26 -11.39
CA ARG A 154 1.71 -16.80 -10.69
C ARG A 154 1.42 -15.47 -10.02
N VAL A 155 1.57 -15.40 -8.70
CA VAL A 155 1.28 -14.17 -7.94
C VAL A 155 2.57 -13.51 -7.53
N TYR A 156 2.68 -12.20 -7.72
CA TYR A 156 3.87 -11.44 -7.39
C TYR A 156 3.58 -10.31 -6.43
N ASN A 157 4.43 -10.19 -5.42
CA ASN A 157 4.38 -9.15 -4.41
C ASN A 157 5.29 -7.98 -4.81
N PHE A 158 4.70 -6.95 -5.41
CA PHE A 158 5.35 -5.68 -5.71
C PHE A 158 5.24 -4.67 -4.56
N GLY A 159 4.69 -5.07 -3.41
CA GLY A 159 4.55 -4.20 -2.25
C GLY A 159 5.90 -3.72 -1.72
N GLU A 160 5.92 -2.58 -1.04
CA GLU A 160 7.08 -2.09 -0.30
C GLU A 160 6.63 -1.19 0.83
N SER A 161 7.36 -1.23 1.95
CA SER A 161 7.05 -0.43 3.13
C SER A 161 7.07 1.06 2.80
N GLY A 162 6.01 1.77 3.22
CA GLY A 162 5.85 3.21 3.02
C GLY A 162 5.42 3.65 1.61
N TYR A 163 5.21 2.73 0.67
CA TYR A 163 4.75 3.11 -0.67
C TYR A 163 3.35 3.72 -0.64
N VAL A 164 3.20 4.84 -1.36
CA VAL A 164 1.91 5.45 -1.70
C VAL A 164 1.42 5.00 -3.07
N SER A 165 0.16 5.27 -3.41
CA SER A 165 -0.44 4.91 -4.71
C SER A 165 0.38 5.41 -5.92
N GLY A 166 1.03 6.57 -5.79
CA GLY A 166 1.93 7.10 -6.82
C GLY A 166 3.12 6.19 -7.12
N GLN A 167 3.75 5.62 -6.09
CA GLN A 167 4.87 4.68 -6.23
C GLN A 167 4.37 3.33 -6.75
N SER A 168 3.23 2.84 -6.28
CA SER A 168 2.58 1.63 -6.80
C SER A 168 2.29 1.74 -8.30
N ARG A 169 1.78 2.89 -8.77
CA ARG A 169 1.55 3.15 -10.20
C ARG A 169 2.86 3.20 -10.99
N ALA A 170 3.89 3.86 -10.45
CA ALA A 170 5.21 3.90 -11.08
C ALA A 170 5.83 2.51 -11.21
N ALA A 171 5.69 1.66 -10.17
CA ALA A 171 6.15 0.28 -10.18
C ALA A 171 5.44 -0.55 -11.26
N LEU A 172 4.12 -0.37 -11.44
CA LEU A 172 3.39 -1.03 -12.55
C LEU A 172 3.96 -0.60 -13.91
N ALA A 173 4.15 0.70 -14.13
CA ALA A 173 4.69 1.21 -15.40
C ALA A 173 6.08 0.64 -15.71
N GLN A 174 6.95 0.53 -14.69
CA GLN A 174 8.26 -0.10 -14.82
C GLN A 174 8.16 -1.59 -15.14
N ALA A 175 7.29 -2.32 -14.44
CA ALA A 175 7.09 -3.74 -14.68
C ALA A 175 6.54 -4.02 -16.08
N LEU A 176 5.64 -3.16 -16.60
CA LEU A 176 5.11 -3.25 -17.97
C LEU A 176 6.14 -2.90 -19.04
N ALA A 177 7.18 -2.12 -18.71
CA ALA A 177 8.26 -1.82 -19.63
C ALA A 177 9.21 -3.03 -19.84
N CYS A 178 9.20 -4.02 -18.94
CA CYS A 178 9.97 -5.25 -19.10
C CYS A 178 9.39 -6.09 -20.24
N ARG A 179 10.21 -6.35 -21.28
CA ARG A 179 9.80 -7.09 -22.48
C ARG A 179 9.33 -8.51 -22.11
N GLY A 180 8.19 -8.90 -22.66
CA GLY A 180 7.65 -10.26 -22.51
C GLY A 180 6.87 -10.51 -21.22
N ARG A 181 6.75 -9.52 -20.33
CA ARG A 181 5.96 -9.63 -19.10
C ARG A 181 4.72 -8.76 -19.16
N ARG A 182 3.56 -9.35 -18.87
CA ARG A 182 2.29 -8.64 -18.70
C ARG A 182 1.43 -9.38 -17.68
N PRO A 183 0.82 -8.69 -16.71
CA PRO A 183 -0.12 -9.31 -15.81
C PRO A 183 -1.44 -9.58 -16.53
N ALA A 184 -2.09 -10.67 -16.19
CA ALA A 184 -3.52 -10.86 -16.48
C ALA A 184 -4.37 -9.99 -15.54
N LEU A 185 -3.87 -9.68 -14.34
CA LEU A 185 -4.53 -8.83 -13.35
C LEU A 185 -3.50 -8.06 -12.52
N ALA A 186 -3.72 -6.76 -12.33
CA ALA A 186 -2.98 -5.94 -11.38
C ALA A 186 -3.93 -5.51 -10.24
N ILE A 187 -3.53 -5.76 -9.00
CA ILE A 187 -4.30 -5.44 -7.78
C ILE A 187 -3.53 -4.37 -7.01
N PHE A 188 -4.22 -3.31 -6.61
CA PHE A 188 -3.65 -2.21 -5.82
C PHE A 188 -4.30 -2.18 -4.44
N VAL A 189 -3.48 -2.28 -3.40
CA VAL A 189 -3.88 -2.16 -2.00
C VAL A 189 -3.11 -0.98 -1.39
N ASP A 190 -3.56 0.22 -1.75
CA ASP A 190 -2.99 1.52 -1.35
C ASP A 190 -4.02 2.33 -0.55
N GLY A 191 -3.60 3.47 0.00
CA GLY A 191 -4.49 4.44 0.67
C GLY A 191 -3.99 4.93 2.01
N ALA A 192 -3.60 4.02 2.92
CA ALA A 192 -3.17 4.41 4.27
C ALA A 192 -1.93 5.33 4.23
N ASN A 193 -0.94 4.98 3.42
CA ASN A 193 0.27 5.80 3.26
C ASN A 193 -0.01 7.11 2.50
N ASP A 194 -0.96 7.13 1.56
CA ASP A 194 -1.35 8.34 0.84
C ASP A 194 -1.94 9.38 1.79
N VAL A 195 -2.84 8.94 2.67
CA VAL A 195 -3.41 9.77 3.74
C VAL A 195 -2.29 10.27 4.65
N PHE A 196 -1.44 9.36 5.14
CA PHE A 196 -0.34 9.71 6.02
C PHE A 196 0.61 10.75 5.40
N ALA A 197 1.01 10.53 4.15
CA ALA A 197 1.88 11.45 3.40
C ALA A 197 1.23 12.82 3.15
N ALA A 198 -0.10 12.89 3.03
CA ALA A 198 -0.82 14.15 2.89
C ALA A 198 -0.87 14.97 4.20
N PHE A 199 -0.82 14.32 5.36
CA PHE A 199 -0.91 14.98 6.67
C PHE A 199 0.46 15.27 7.33
N GLN A 200 1.55 14.67 6.85
CA GLN A 200 2.90 14.93 7.36
C GLN A 200 3.57 16.20 6.80
N SER A 201 2.78 17.15 6.27
CA SER A 201 3.27 18.45 5.80
C SER A 201 3.71 19.38 6.92
#